data_AF-A0A835YV94-F1
#
_entry.id   AF-A0A835YV94-F1
#
_cell.length_a   1.000
_cell.length_b   1.000
_cell.length_c   1.000
_cell.angle_alpha   90.00
_cell.angle_beta   90.00
_cell.angle_gamma   90.00
#
_symmetry.space_group_name_H-M   'P 1'
#
loop_
_entity.id
_entity.type
_entity.pdbx_description
1 polymer ?
#
loop_
_entity_poly.entity_id
_entity_poly.type
_entity_poly.pdbx_seq_one_letter_code
_entity_poly.pdbx_strand_id
1 'polypeptide(L)'
;MRLVLAVQLLAALACVSAFSTVPSSRFVAARAASAWSSQTGVRGHAPVMALKGLAKKAKIAEVAKAKADLEASSPHSAVFEYLKQGQEGAAAKARPSVVTPVLRKMPGTLSVVAEYRRNLRSGFIASILEPELLSPMFRDGGASAVAIALDRNSGGCTEADVKAVIKEQSIAIGDFPGALPVITRDLVVDEFQVAHAKTLGAIGVTISMGLVGPERAAELVDFTGALDMEAIVQVTNQEEVEAALQLGATILSVTGNPPDEACDLKKHIPDSVLAIVHVDRRSDEGLDEIEDCWILRDSGYNCIWASEMLYKAGQMQAESVIAVIKAIRAKASVKYGRARGMSGRGEGAKEFLATLAT
;
A
#
# COMPACT_ATOMS: atom_id res chain seq x y z
N MET A 1 -54.05 -23.66 -37.02
CA MET A 1 -53.50 -23.44 -35.68
C MET A 1 -52.04 -23.92 -35.68
N ARG A 2 -51.00 -23.27 -36.22
CA ARG A 2 -50.62 -21.85 -36.43
C ARG A 2 -50.78 -20.97 -35.20
N LEU A 3 -49.65 -20.37 -34.81
CA LEU A 3 -49.32 -19.56 -33.62
C LEU A 3 -49.10 -20.36 -32.32
N VAL A 4 -47.84 -20.63 -31.99
CA VAL A 4 -47.01 -19.92 -30.98
C VAL A 4 -45.70 -20.72 -30.87
N LEU A 5 -44.78 -20.47 -31.79
CA LEU A 5 -43.40 -20.97 -31.75
C LEU A 5 -42.58 -20.10 -32.72
N ALA A 6 -42.47 -18.81 -32.37
CA ALA A 6 -41.76 -17.81 -33.17
C ALA A 6 -41.37 -16.60 -32.30
N VAL A 7 -40.66 -16.81 -31.20
CA VAL A 7 -39.84 -15.77 -30.54
C VAL A 7 -38.65 -16.45 -29.87
N GLN A 8 -37.73 -16.97 -30.67
CA GLN A 8 -36.33 -17.28 -30.29
C GLN A 8 -35.63 -17.71 -31.59
N LEU A 9 -34.48 -17.11 -31.88
CA LEU A 9 -33.70 -17.15 -33.14
C LEU A 9 -34.16 -16.20 -34.26
N LEU A 10 -33.73 -14.93 -34.18
CA LEU A 10 -33.38 -14.09 -35.35
C LEU A 10 -32.79 -12.75 -34.89
N ALA A 11 -31.49 -12.71 -34.63
CA ALA A 11 -30.67 -11.49 -34.65
C ALA A 11 -29.17 -11.82 -34.62
N ALA A 12 -28.73 -12.63 -35.58
CA ALA A 12 -27.31 -12.77 -35.91
C ALA A 12 -27.19 -12.79 -37.44
N LEU A 13 -26.29 -11.96 -37.96
CA LEU A 13 -25.87 -11.82 -39.37
C LEU A 13 -26.87 -11.22 -40.37
N ALA A 14 -26.78 -9.89 -40.57
CA ALA A 14 -26.70 -9.28 -41.89
C ALA A 14 -26.45 -7.76 -41.76
N CYS A 15 -25.24 -7.31 -42.11
CA CYS A 15 -24.98 -6.18 -43.01
C CYS A 15 -23.52 -5.75 -42.91
N VAL A 16 -22.73 -6.33 -43.82
CA VAL A 16 -21.50 -5.75 -44.35
C VAL A 16 -21.89 -4.67 -45.38
N SER A 17 -21.04 -3.63 -45.47
CA SER A 17 -20.96 -2.58 -46.49
C SER A 17 -21.84 -1.33 -46.31
N ALA A 18 -21.22 -0.26 -45.81
CA ALA A 18 -21.30 1.06 -46.41
C ALA A 18 -20.10 1.90 -45.93
N PHE A 19 -19.13 2.05 -46.83
CA PHE A 19 -18.04 3.01 -46.75
C PHE A 19 -18.61 4.43 -46.93
N SER A 20 -18.36 5.34 -46.00
CA SER A 20 -18.33 6.77 -46.31
C SER A 20 -17.32 7.48 -45.41
N THR A 21 -16.62 8.40 -46.05
CA THR A 21 -15.35 9.02 -45.66
C THR A 21 -15.54 10.36 -44.96
N VAL A 22 -14.50 10.78 -44.21
CA VAL A 22 -14.08 12.15 -43.83
C VAL A 22 -14.65 12.70 -42.48
N PRO A 23 -13.90 13.49 -41.67
CA PRO A 23 -12.44 13.55 -41.42
C PRO A 23 -12.08 13.40 -39.92
N SER A 24 -10.85 12.94 -39.67
CA SER A 24 -10.17 12.95 -38.39
C SER A 24 -9.68 14.36 -38.02
N SER A 25 -10.26 14.96 -36.98
CA SER A 25 -9.55 15.93 -36.15
C SER A 25 -10.04 15.79 -34.73
N ARG A 26 -9.14 15.42 -33.81
CA ARG A 26 -9.09 15.82 -32.39
C ARG A 26 -8.16 14.90 -31.59
N PHE A 27 -7.16 15.55 -31.00
CA PHE A 27 -6.44 15.19 -29.77
C PHE A 27 -5.74 13.82 -29.73
N VAL A 28 -4.48 13.84 -30.18
CA VAL A 28 -3.45 12.94 -29.64
C VAL A 28 -3.24 13.32 -28.17
N ALA A 29 -3.94 12.64 -27.27
CA ALA A 29 -3.57 12.62 -25.86
C ALA A 29 -2.33 11.73 -25.73
N ALA A 30 -1.17 12.36 -25.54
CA ALA A 30 0.07 11.68 -25.24
C ALA A 30 -0.08 10.92 -23.92
N ARG A 31 -0.30 9.61 -24.02
CA ARG A 31 -0.41 8.68 -22.90
C ARG A 31 1.02 8.32 -22.49
N ALA A 32 1.57 9.06 -21.54
CA ALA A 32 2.82 8.69 -20.89
C ALA A 32 2.57 7.41 -20.07
N ALA A 33 3.00 6.29 -20.60
CA ALA A 33 2.99 5.01 -19.91
C ALA A 33 3.84 5.13 -18.63
N SER A 34 3.24 4.78 -17.50
CA SER A 34 3.86 4.79 -16.18
C SER A 34 4.97 3.74 -16.09
N ALA A 35 6.21 4.15 -16.33
CA ALA A 35 7.40 3.37 -16.00
C ALA A 35 7.68 3.51 -14.50
N TRP A 36 6.95 2.76 -13.68
CA TRP A 36 7.32 2.54 -12.28
C TRP A 36 7.61 1.06 -12.08
N SER A 37 8.88 0.71 -12.34
CA SER A 37 9.57 -0.54 -12.01
C SER A 37 8.77 -1.85 -12.10
N SER A 38 8.65 -2.36 -13.32
CA SER A 38 8.72 -3.80 -13.60
C SER A 38 9.15 -3.98 -15.06
N GLN A 39 10.41 -3.64 -15.38
CA GLN A 39 11.04 -4.14 -16.60
C GLN A 39 11.76 -5.42 -16.24
N THR A 40 11.20 -6.52 -16.75
CA THR A 40 11.88 -7.77 -17.05
C THR A 40 13.34 -7.52 -17.44
N GLY A 41 14.24 -8.25 -16.79
CA GLY A 41 15.70 -8.14 -16.84
C GLY A 41 16.31 -7.48 -18.07
N VAL A 42 16.75 -6.24 -17.92
CA VAL A 42 17.93 -5.68 -18.61
C VAL A 42 18.65 -4.75 -17.64
N ARG A 43 19.90 -5.06 -17.33
CA ARG A 43 20.78 -4.23 -16.49
C ARG A 43 21.05 -2.89 -17.19
N GLY A 44 20.57 -1.79 -16.60
CA GLY A 44 20.94 -0.42 -16.96
C GLY A 44 20.59 0.54 -15.82
N HIS A 45 21.59 1.05 -15.11
CA HIS A 45 21.44 1.85 -13.87
C HIS A 45 20.95 3.30 -14.09
N ALA A 46 20.47 3.68 -15.29
CA ALA A 46 20.24 5.08 -15.67
C ALA A 46 18.81 5.57 -16.07
N PRO A 47 17.69 4.83 -15.95
CA PRO A 47 16.35 5.42 -16.18
C PRO A 47 15.50 5.68 -14.92
N VAL A 48 15.86 5.15 -13.74
CA VAL A 48 15.01 5.23 -12.52
C VAL A 48 15.20 6.56 -11.77
N MET A 49 16.43 7.07 -11.67
CA MET A 49 16.72 8.31 -10.93
C MET A 49 16.09 9.55 -11.57
N ALA A 50 16.10 9.64 -12.91
CA ALA A 50 15.48 10.75 -13.64
C ALA A 50 13.95 10.77 -13.45
N LEU A 51 13.31 9.60 -13.43
CA LEU A 51 11.88 9.46 -13.16
C LEU A 51 11.52 9.86 -11.72
N LYS A 52 12.33 9.45 -10.73
CA LYS A 52 12.17 9.88 -9.32
C LYS A 52 12.31 11.40 -9.17
N GLY A 53 13.29 12.01 -9.85
CA GLY A 53 13.48 13.47 -9.85
C GLY A 53 12.30 14.24 -10.44
N LEU A 54 11.73 13.77 -11.55
CA LEU A 54 10.53 14.36 -12.14
C LEU A 54 9.30 14.22 -11.24
N ALA A 55 9.09 13.03 -10.66
CA ALA A 55 8.01 12.79 -9.72
C ALA A 55 8.12 13.69 -8.47
N LYS A 56 9.32 13.81 -7.90
CA LYS A 56 9.60 14.73 -6.78
C LYS A 56 9.24 16.17 -7.13
N LYS A 57 9.69 16.66 -8.29
CA LYS A 57 9.41 18.04 -8.72
C LYS A 57 7.92 18.29 -8.93
N ALA A 58 7.22 17.34 -9.56
CA ALA A 58 5.77 17.43 -9.75
C ALA A 58 5.04 17.45 -8.40
N LYS A 59 5.46 16.60 -7.45
CA LYS A 59 4.87 16.54 -6.12
C LYS A 59 5.14 17.82 -5.31
N ILE A 60 6.34 18.39 -5.37
CA ILE A 60 6.64 19.69 -4.74
C ILE A 60 5.71 20.78 -5.27
N ALA A 61 5.48 20.84 -6.59
CA ALA A 61 4.58 21.84 -7.17
C ALA A 61 3.11 21.62 -6.76
N GLU A 62 2.67 20.35 -6.70
CA GLU A 62 1.34 19.98 -6.20
C GLU A 62 1.13 20.42 -4.76
N VAL A 63 2.10 20.12 -3.89
CA VAL A 63 2.04 20.43 -2.45
C VAL A 63 2.10 21.93 -2.21
N ALA A 64 2.97 22.65 -2.92
CA ALA A 64 3.05 24.11 -2.83
C ALA A 64 1.72 24.77 -3.22
N LYS A 65 1.07 24.27 -4.28
CA LYS A 65 -0.25 24.74 -4.68
C LYS A 65 -1.31 24.43 -3.61
N ALA A 66 -1.37 23.20 -3.12
CA ALA A 66 -2.33 22.80 -2.09
C ALA A 66 -2.19 23.63 -0.81
N LYS A 67 -0.94 23.94 -0.41
CA LYS A 67 -0.65 24.81 0.74
C LYS A 67 -1.15 26.23 0.52
N ALA A 68 -0.87 26.83 -0.64
CA ALA A 68 -1.34 28.17 -0.98
C ALA A 68 -2.88 28.26 -1.08
N ASP A 69 -3.51 27.25 -1.68
CA ASP A 69 -4.97 27.16 -1.79
C ASP A 69 -5.61 27.04 -0.39
N LEU A 70 -5.02 26.26 0.52
CA LEU A 70 -5.50 26.14 1.90
C LEU A 70 -5.28 27.43 2.70
N GLU A 71 -4.14 28.10 2.52
CA GLU A 71 -3.85 29.38 3.17
C GLU A 71 -4.85 30.47 2.75
N ALA A 72 -5.20 30.51 1.47
CA ALA A 72 -6.18 31.45 0.94
C ALA A 72 -7.62 31.16 1.40
N SER A 73 -7.99 29.88 1.49
CA SER A 73 -9.37 29.47 1.80
C SER A 73 -9.64 29.29 3.30
N SER A 74 -8.64 28.93 4.10
CA SER A 74 -8.76 28.58 5.53
C SER A 74 -7.44 28.82 6.28
N PRO A 75 -7.04 30.10 6.47
CA PRO A 75 -5.75 30.47 7.08
C PRO A 75 -5.62 30.03 8.54
N HIS A 76 -6.73 29.80 9.23
CA HIS A 76 -6.77 29.30 10.61
C HIS A 76 -7.06 27.79 10.68
N SER A 77 -6.74 27.03 9.63
CA SER A 77 -6.88 25.57 9.70
C SER A 77 -5.90 24.97 10.72
N ALA A 78 -6.29 23.87 11.34
CA ALA A 78 -5.44 23.10 12.24
C ALA A 78 -4.12 22.64 11.59
N VAL A 79 -4.04 22.60 10.24
CA VAL A 79 -2.79 22.27 9.53
C VAL A 79 -1.71 23.29 9.86
N PHE A 80 -2.04 24.59 9.88
CA PHE A 80 -1.06 25.64 10.18
C PHE A 80 -0.67 25.67 11.66
N GLU A 81 -1.58 25.28 12.55
CA GLU A 81 -1.28 25.08 13.97
C GLU A 81 -0.28 23.95 14.17
N TYR A 82 -0.48 22.80 13.51
CA TYR A 82 0.47 21.69 13.55
C TYR A 82 1.79 22.03 12.84
N LEU A 83 1.78 22.78 11.74
CA LEU A 83 3.01 23.28 11.12
C LEU A 83 3.85 24.10 12.11
N LYS A 84 3.20 25.02 12.83
CA LYS A 84 3.85 25.80 13.87
C LYS A 84 4.34 24.91 15.01
N GLN A 85 3.51 24.00 15.51
CA GLN A 85 3.88 23.05 16.58
C GLN A 85 5.11 22.22 16.21
N GLY A 86 5.17 21.67 14.99
CA GLY A 86 6.28 20.83 14.56
C GLY A 86 7.57 21.63 14.30
N GLN A 87 7.47 22.91 13.94
CA GLN A 87 8.62 23.81 13.80
C GLN A 87 9.17 24.30 15.15
N GLU A 88 8.28 24.53 16.12
CA GLU A 88 8.64 24.95 17.49
C GLU A 88 9.02 23.77 18.38
N GLY A 89 8.60 22.55 18.02
CA GLY A 89 8.86 21.34 18.76
C GLY A 89 10.35 21.06 18.87
N ALA A 90 10.85 20.98 20.11
CA ALA A 90 12.16 20.40 20.38
C ALA A 90 12.17 18.92 19.93
N ALA A 91 13.35 18.43 19.52
CA ALA A 91 13.59 17.05 19.11
C ALA A 91 12.77 16.05 19.96
N ALA A 92 12.04 15.16 19.28
CA ALA A 92 11.03 14.30 19.88
C ALA A 92 11.56 13.66 21.17
N LYS A 93 10.94 13.99 22.32
CA LYS A 93 11.14 13.18 23.53
C LYS A 93 10.77 11.74 23.18
N ALA A 94 11.60 10.78 23.60
CA ALA A 94 11.33 9.36 23.40
C ALA A 94 9.93 9.02 23.94
N ARG A 95 8.97 8.89 23.03
CA ARG A 95 7.57 8.59 23.31
C ARG A 95 7.30 7.13 22.97
N PRO A 96 6.39 6.45 23.70
CA PRO A 96 6.04 5.07 23.38
C PRO A 96 5.46 4.99 21.97
N SER A 97 6.03 4.13 21.14
CA SER A 97 5.51 3.82 19.81
C SER A 97 4.11 3.22 19.90
N VAL A 98 3.21 3.60 18.98
CA VAL A 98 1.84 3.06 18.87
C VAL A 98 1.78 1.98 17.77
N VAL A 99 2.50 2.19 16.67
CA VAL A 99 2.64 1.29 15.53
C VAL A 99 3.48 0.07 15.89
N THR A 100 4.62 0.25 16.58
CA THR A 100 5.53 -0.87 16.87
C THR A 100 4.90 -1.96 17.71
N PRO A 101 4.19 -1.70 18.83
CA PRO A 101 3.55 -2.76 19.60
C PRO A 101 2.48 -3.52 18.82
N VAL A 102 1.82 -2.84 17.87
CA VAL A 102 0.75 -3.45 17.08
C VAL A 102 1.31 -4.32 15.95
N LEU A 103 2.42 -3.90 15.32
CA LEU A 103 3.05 -4.61 14.20
C LEU A 103 4.12 -5.63 14.64
N ARG A 104 4.79 -5.44 15.78
CA ARG A 104 5.79 -6.38 16.26
C ARG A 104 5.12 -7.59 16.90
N LYS A 105 5.00 -8.68 16.12
CA LYS A 105 4.52 -9.98 16.62
C LYS A 105 5.68 -10.88 17.04
N MET A 106 5.34 -12.04 17.62
CA MET A 106 6.33 -13.06 18.01
C MET A 106 7.14 -13.51 16.79
N PRO A 107 8.42 -13.89 16.96
CA PRO A 107 9.20 -14.49 15.88
C PRO A 107 8.47 -15.65 15.20
N GLY A 108 8.57 -15.73 13.87
CA GLY A 108 7.84 -16.72 13.08
C GLY A 108 6.34 -16.40 12.89
N THR A 109 5.92 -15.15 13.11
CA THR A 109 4.60 -14.64 12.73
C THR A 109 4.72 -13.31 11.99
N LEU A 110 3.70 -12.99 11.20
CA LEU A 110 3.57 -11.72 10.50
C LEU A 110 2.38 -10.93 11.02
N SER A 111 2.56 -9.63 11.22
CA SER A 111 1.46 -8.68 11.11
C SER A 111 1.22 -8.28 9.65
N VAL A 112 0.06 -7.69 9.39
CA VAL A 112 -0.29 -7.18 8.06
C VAL A 112 -0.71 -5.71 8.18
N VAL A 113 -0.06 -4.83 7.44
CA VAL A 113 -0.59 -3.51 7.11
C VAL A 113 -1.38 -3.69 5.81
N ALA A 114 -2.69 -3.46 5.86
CA ALA A 114 -3.55 -3.55 4.68
C ALA A 114 -3.68 -2.17 4.03
N GLU A 115 -3.27 -2.03 2.76
CA GLU A 115 -3.30 -0.75 2.07
C GLU A 115 -4.60 -0.57 1.27
N TYR A 116 -5.36 0.47 1.61
CA TYR A 116 -6.45 1.02 0.82
C TYR A 116 -5.91 1.83 -0.37
N ARG A 117 -6.42 1.53 -1.57
CA ARG A 117 -6.10 2.23 -2.82
C ARG A 117 -7.37 2.43 -3.63
N ARG A 118 -7.37 3.41 -4.53
CA ARG A 118 -8.35 3.54 -5.63
C ARG A 118 -7.74 3.22 -6.99
N ASN A 119 -6.46 3.53 -7.17
CA ASN A 119 -5.70 3.23 -8.37
C ASN A 119 -4.87 1.96 -8.16
N LEU A 120 -5.04 1.01 -9.08
CA LEU A 120 -4.22 -0.18 -9.20
C LEU A 120 -3.41 -0.08 -10.48
N ARG A 121 -2.16 -0.53 -10.44
CA ARG A 121 -1.32 -0.62 -11.66
C ARG A 121 -1.87 -1.69 -12.60
N SER A 122 -2.49 -2.72 -12.05
CA SER A 122 -3.14 -3.81 -12.78
C SER A 122 -4.61 -3.47 -13.10
N GLY A 123 -4.89 -3.11 -14.36
CA GLY A 123 -6.15 -2.49 -14.80
C GLY A 123 -7.39 -3.41 -14.92
N PHE A 124 -7.45 -4.53 -14.21
CA PHE A 124 -8.49 -5.56 -14.40
C PHE A 124 -9.64 -5.53 -13.38
N ILE A 125 -9.69 -4.55 -12.48
CA ILE A 125 -10.74 -4.47 -11.47
C ILE A 125 -11.79 -3.43 -11.84
N ALA A 126 -13.05 -3.86 -11.93
CA ALA A 126 -14.17 -3.01 -12.32
C ALA A 126 -14.43 -1.84 -11.36
N SER A 127 -14.19 -2.04 -10.06
CA SER A 127 -14.17 -0.99 -9.03
C SER A 127 -13.65 -1.57 -7.72
N ILE A 128 -12.89 -0.76 -6.96
CA ILE A 128 -12.55 -1.08 -5.57
C ILE A 128 -13.74 -0.69 -4.70
N LEU A 129 -14.06 -1.51 -3.70
CA LEU A 129 -15.12 -1.21 -2.72
C LEU A 129 -14.83 0.11 -1.99
N GLU A 130 -15.90 0.81 -1.63
CA GLU A 130 -15.78 2.04 -0.86
C GLU A 130 -15.13 1.78 0.51
N PRO A 131 -14.41 2.77 1.07
CA PRO A 131 -13.63 2.58 2.30
C PRO A 131 -14.46 2.06 3.48
N GLU A 132 -15.71 2.49 3.60
CA GLU A 132 -16.65 2.07 4.65
C GLU A 132 -16.98 0.58 4.61
N LEU A 133 -16.89 -0.04 3.43
CA LEU A 133 -17.12 -1.48 3.26
C LEU A 133 -15.82 -2.27 3.40
N LEU A 134 -14.71 -1.73 2.89
CA LEU A 134 -13.45 -2.46 2.84
C LEU A 134 -12.64 -2.39 4.16
N SER A 135 -12.70 -1.25 4.87
CA SER A 135 -12.00 -1.05 6.15
C SER A 135 -12.39 -2.09 7.22
N PRO A 136 -13.69 -2.43 7.43
CA PRO A 136 -14.07 -3.54 8.31
C PRO A 136 -13.51 -4.88 7.85
N MET A 137 -13.46 -5.15 6.55
CA MET A 137 -12.92 -6.41 6.02
C MET A 137 -11.42 -6.56 6.31
N PHE A 138 -10.64 -5.48 6.29
CA PHE A 138 -9.25 -5.52 6.73
C PHE A 138 -9.13 -5.94 8.19
N ARG A 139 -9.98 -5.36 9.05
CA ARG A 139 -10.08 -5.71 10.47
C ARG A 139 -10.51 -7.17 10.68
N ASP A 140 -11.50 -7.66 9.96
CA ASP A 140 -12.01 -9.03 10.05
C ASP A 140 -11.02 -10.08 9.49
N GLY A 141 -10.18 -9.67 8.53
CA GLY A 141 -9.00 -10.43 8.09
C GLY A 141 -7.93 -10.53 9.17
N GLY A 142 -7.97 -9.63 10.16
CA GLY A 142 -6.98 -9.49 11.22
C GLY A 142 -5.72 -8.78 10.75
N ALA A 143 -5.88 -7.76 9.89
CA ALA A 143 -4.85 -6.75 9.69
C ALA A 143 -4.50 -6.11 11.05
N SER A 144 -3.28 -5.58 11.15
CA SER A 144 -2.78 -4.90 12.34
C SER A 144 -2.76 -3.38 12.16
N ALA A 145 -2.80 -2.88 10.93
CA ALA A 145 -3.00 -1.47 10.61
C ALA A 145 -3.65 -1.34 9.24
N VAL A 146 -4.26 -0.18 8.98
CA VAL A 146 -4.72 0.22 7.64
C VAL A 146 -3.80 1.33 7.14
N ALA A 147 -3.29 1.18 5.92
CA ALA A 147 -2.59 2.26 5.23
C ALA A 147 -3.48 2.83 4.11
N ILE A 148 -3.35 4.12 3.81
CA ILE A 148 -4.14 4.77 2.76
C ILE A 148 -3.21 5.47 1.79
N ALA A 149 -3.26 5.09 0.51
CA ALA A 149 -2.35 5.56 -0.52
C ALA A 149 -2.86 6.85 -1.19
N LEU A 150 -2.43 7.99 -0.66
CA LEU A 150 -2.90 9.33 -1.06
C LEU A 150 -2.31 9.85 -2.37
N ASP A 151 -1.12 9.38 -2.76
CA ASP A 151 -0.49 9.87 -4.00
C ASP A 151 -1.40 9.59 -5.20
N ARG A 152 -1.77 10.64 -5.93
CA ARG A 152 -2.77 10.60 -7.01
C ARG A 152 -2.44 9.56 -8.08
N ASN A 153 -1.16 9.40 -8.39
CA ASN A 153 -0.72 8.53 -9.49
C ASN A 153 -0.63 7.07 -9.06
N SER A 154 -0.10 6.80 -7.86
CA SER A 154 0.10 5.44 -7.39
C SER A 154 -1.13 4.89 -6.66
N GLY A 155 -1.68 5.62 -5.68
CA GLY A 155 -2.76 5.16 -4.82
C GLY A 155 -4.13 5.73 -5.19
N GLY A 156 -4.19 6.98 -5.63
CA GLY A 156 -5.43 7.63 -6.09
C GLY A 156 -6.44 7.93 -4.99
N CYS A 157 -6.12 7.71 -3.72
CA CYS A 157 -7.01 8.05 -2.62
C CYS A 157 -7.05 9.55 -2.38
N THR A 158 -8.14 10.00 -1.79
CA THR A 158 -8.41 11.38 -1.43
C THR A 158 -8.47 11.54 0.08
N GLU A 159 -8.50 12.78 0.57
CA GLU A 159 -8.74 13.06 2.00
C GLU A 159 -10.07 12.48 2.49
N ALA A 160 -11.08 12.39 1.63
CA ALA A 160 -12.37 11.81 1.97
C ALA A 160 -12.23 10.33 2.32
N ASP A 161 -11.33 9.60 1.62
CA ASP A 161 -11.05 8.20 1.91
C ASP A 161 -10.39 8.04 3.28
N VAL A 162 -9.43 8.92 3.61
CA VAL A 162 -8.80 8.93 4.93
C VAL A 162 -9.82 9.18 6.02
N LYS A 163 -10.67 10.21 5.86
CA LYS A 163 -11.73 10.54 6.83
C LYS A 163 -12.75 9.40 6.97
N ALA A 164 -13.10 8.71 5.88
CA ALA A 164 -14.01 7.57 5.90
C ALA A 164 -13.44 6.39 6.69
N VAL A 165 -12.18 6.01 6.44
CA VAL A 165 -11.50 4.94 7.20
C VAL A 165 -11.34 5.34 8.66
N ILE A 166 -10.91 6.56 8.96
CA ILE A 166 -10.75 7.06 10.34
C ILE A 166 -12.09 7.02 11.08
N LYS A 167 -13.16 7.50 10.45
CA LYS A 167 -14.51 7.44 11.02
C LYS A 167 -14.93 5.99 11.29
N GLU A 168 -14.75 5.11 10.32
CA GLU A 168 -15.07 3.68 10.48
C GLU A 168 -14.28 3.05 11.64
N GLN A 169 -12.97 3.26 11.71
CA GLN A 169 -12.15 2.71 12.79
C GLN A 169 -12.48 3.31 14.16
N SER A 170 -12.86 4.60 14.22
CA SER A 170 -13.31 5.22 15.48
C SER A 170 -14.58 4.59 16.06
N ILE A 171 -15.48 4.12 15.20
CA ILE A 171 -16.70 3.42 15.63
C ILE A 171 -16.34 2.06 16.23
N ALA A 172 -15.31 1.40 15.69
CA ALA A 172 -14.89 0.06 16.08
C ALA A 172 -14.01 -0.01 17.34
N ILE A 173 -13.73 1.11 18.02
CA ILE A 173 -12.88 1.13 19.24
C ILE A 173 -13.44 0.20 20.33
N GLY A 174 -14.77 0.09 20.45
CA GLY A 174 -15.43 -0.77 21.43
C GLY A 174 -15.71 -2.20 20.96
N ASP A 175 -15.41 -2.52 19.70
CA ASP A 175 -15.73 -3.80 19.10
C ASP A 175 -14.57 -4.80 19.26
N PHE A 176 -14.84 -6.08 18.98
CA PHE A 176 -13.82 -7.09 18.78
C PHE A 176 -13.76 -7.45 17.29
N PRO A 177 -12.59 -7.38 16.61
CA PRO A 177 -11.23 -7.30 17.14
C PRO A 177 -10.66 -5.87 17.38
N GLY A 178 -11.50 -4.84 17.42
CA GLY A 178 -11.10 -3.48 17.80
C GLY A 178 -10.55 -2.63 16.64
N ALA A 179 -10.43 -1.32 16.86
CA ALA A 179 -9.96 -0.37 15.86
C ALA A 179 -8.53 -0.66 15.39
N LEU A 180 -8.30 -0.45 14.09
CA LEU A 180 -6.96 -0.48 13.49
C LEU A 180 -6.36 0.93 13.46
N PRO A 181 -5.07 1.09 13.80
CA PRO A 181 -4.36 2.32 13.54
C PRO A 181 -4.32 2.63 12.04
N VAL A 182 -4.46 3.92 11.70
CA VAL A 182 -4.47 4.40 10.31
C VAL A 182 -3.16 5.14 10.01
N ILE A 183 -2.52 4.70 8.93
CA ILE A 183 -1.26 5.26 8.40
C ILE A 183 -1.54 5.87 7.04
N THR A 184 -0.96 7.02 6.72
CA THR A 184 -1.02 7.58 5.37
C THR A 184 0.26 7.28 4.61
N ARG A 185 0.12 6.77 3.39
CA ARG A 185 1.22 6.61 2.45
C ARG A 185 1.08 7.64 1.34
N ASP A 186 2.06 8.53 1.24
CA ASP A 186 2.16 9.54 0.19
C ASP A 186 3.63 9.73 -0.19
N LEU A 187 3.87 10.43 -1.29
CA LEU A 187 5.18 11.00 -1.63
C LEU A 187 5.40 12.25 -0.79
N VAL A 188 5.78 12.07 0.48
CA VAL A 188 6.01 13.19 1.42
C VAL A 188 7.30 13.92 1.04
N VAL A 189 7.17 15.22 0.75
CA VAL A 189 8.28 16.13 0.41
C VAL A 189 8.30 17.39 1.29
N ASP A 190 7.18 17.70 1.95
CA ASP A 190 6.98 18.90 2.79
C ASP A 190 6.28 18.54 4.11
N GLU A 191 6.61 19.27 5.18
CA GLU A 191 5.99 19.19 6.50
C GLU A 191 4.47 19.43 6.44
N PHE A 192 4.00 20.22 5.47
CA PHE A 192 2.59 20.44 5.21
C PHE A 192 1.83 19.12 5.06
N GLN A 193 2.39 18.13 4.36
CA GLN A 193 1.74 16.84 4.19
C GLN A 193 1.65 16.06 5.50
N VAL A 194 2.65 16.15 6.36
CA VAL A 194 2.66 15.49 7.68
C VAL A 194 1.65 16.15 8.62
N ALA A 195 1.66 17.48 8.71
CA ALA A 195 0.68 18.25 9.47
C ALA A 195 -0.75 18.00 8.97
N HIS A 196 -0.93 17.93 7.65
CA HIS A 196 -2.22 17.62 7.06
C HIS A 196 -2.67 16.19 7.40
N ALA A 197 -1.81 15.18 7.28
CA ALA A 197 -2.12 13.81 7.71
C ALA A 197 -2.53 13.74 9.19
N LYS A 198 -1.87 14.52 10.07
CA LYS A 198 -2.27 14.65 11.48
C LYS A 198 -3.70 15.15 11.63
N THR A 199 -4.09 16.20 10.89
CA THR A 199 -5.46 16.73 10.95
C THR A 199 -6.52 15.73 10.50
N LEU A 200 -6.16 14.78 9.64
CA LEU A 200 -7.05 13.71 9.20
C LEU A 200 -7.22 12.60 10.25
N GLY A 201 -6.37 12.57 11.29
CA GLY A 201 -6.38 11.55 12.33
C GLY A 201 -5.40 10.39 12.10
N ALA A 202 -4.52 10.49 11.10
CA ALA A 202 -3.48 9.50 10.89
C ALA A 202 -2.50 9.48 12.08
N ILE A 203 -1.98 8.29 12.41
CA ILE A 203 -1.00 8.13 13.49
C ILE A 203 0.44 8.03 12.98
N GLY A 204 0.62 7.87 11.67
CA GLY A 204 1.93 7.74 11.06
C GLY A 204 1.92 8.05 9.57
N VAL A 205 3.09 8.37 9.05
CA VAL A 205 3.34 8.70 7.65
C VAL A 205 4.51 7.91 7.09
N THR A 206 4.51 7.66 5.79
CA THR A 206 5.68 7.08 5.10
C THR A 206 6.63 8.18 4.60
N ILE A 207 7.93 7.99 4.81
CA ILE A 207 8.98 8.92 4.31
C ILE A 207 9.96 8.12 3.46
N SER A 208 10.10 8.46 2.18
CA SER A 208 10.94 7.70 1.25
C SER A 208 12.35 8.29 1.13
N MET A 209 13.37 7.53 1.56
CA MET A 209 14.78 7.93 1.44
C MET A 209 15.15 8.24 -0.01
N GLY A 210 14.78 7.34 -0.93
CA GLY A 210 15.04 7.51 -2.36
C GLY A 210 14.28 8.66 -3.03
N LEU A 211 13.29 9.28 -2.36
CA LEU A 211 12.56 10.45 -2.87
C LEU A 211 13.19 11.76 -2.37
N VAL A 212 13.38 11.88 -1.06
CA VAL A 212 13.78 13.15 -0.45
C VAL A 212 15.28 13.27 -0.20
N GLY A 213 16.00 12.15 -0.06
CA GLY A 213 17.39 12.10 0.37
C GLY A 213 17.53 12.08 1.90
N PRO A 214 18.71 11.73 2.45
CA PRO A 214 18.90 11.51 3.88
C PRO A 214 18.71 12.77 4.73
N GLU A 215 19.23 13.92 4.28
CA GLU A 215 19.10 15.19 5.02
C GLU A 215 17.65 15.60 5.17
N ARG A 216 16.90 15.63 4.07
CA ARG A 216 15.49 15.99 4.08
C ARG A 216 14.62 14.93 4.78
N ALA A 217 14.99 13.65 4.71
CA ALA A 217 14.33 12.60 5.46
C ALA A 217 14.49 12.81 6.98
N ALA A 218 15.68 13.22 7.44
CA ALA A 218 15.93 13.53 8.85
C ALA A 218 14.98 14.63 9.35
N GLU A 219 14.88 15.74 8.63
CA GLU A 219 13.99 16.85 8.96
C GLU A 219 12.52 16.41 9.04
N LEU A 220 12.06 15.60 8.08
CA LEU A 220 10.69 15.10 8.06
C LEU A 220 10.43 14.06 9.17
N VAL A 221 11.41 13.23 9.52
CA VAL A 221 11.31 12.28 10.65
C VAL A 221 11.19 13.04 11.96
N ASP A 222 12.04 14.04 12.18
CA ASP A 222 12.00 14.88 13.38
C ASP A 222 10.68 15.64 13.49
N PHE A 223 10.23 16.26 12.40
CA PHE A 223 8.94 16.95 12.35
C PHE A 223 7.76 16.00 12.63
N THR A 224 7.80 14.78 12.08
CA THR A 224 6.78 13.75 12.34
C THR A 224 6.71 13.39 13.82
N GLY A 225 7.87 13.22 14.47
CA GLY A 225 7.96 12.96 15.91
C GLY A 225 7.48 14.13 16.78
N ALA A 226 7.74 15.38 16.37
CA ALA A 226 7.25 16.58 17.04
C ALA A 226 5.71 16.68 17.06
N LEU A 227 5.03 16.04 16.09
CA LEU A 227 3.58 15.95 16.00
C LEU A 227 2.96 14.72 16.67
N ASP A 228 3.71 13.96 17.47
CA ASP A 228 3.21 12.72 18.07
C ASP A 228 2.72 11.73 16.99
N MET A 229 3.43 11.66 15.87
CA MET A 229 3.23 10.68 14.80
C MET A 229 4.47 9.82 14.62
N GLU A 230 4.30 8.70 13.94
CA GLU A 230 5.42 7.80 13.64
C GLU A 230 5.82 7.85 12.17
N ALA A 231 7.13 8.00 11.95
CA ALA A 231 7.75 7.96 10.65
C ALA A 231 8.07 6.51 10.27
N ILE A 232 7.51 6.05 9.15
CA ILE A 232 7.83 4.76 8.54
C ILE A 232 8.78 5.04 7.38
N VAL A 233 10.07 4.81 7.60
CA VAL A 233 11.10 5.18 6.64
C VAL A 233 11.22 4.11 5.55
N GLN A 234 10.89 4.48 4.32
CA GLN A 234 10.93 3.61 3.16
C GLN A 234 12.31 3.58 2.51
N VAL A 235 12.81 2.36 2.30
CA VAL A 235 14.15 2.08 1.77
C VAL A 235 14.07 1.03 0.65
N THR A 236 14.99 1.10 -0.30
CA THR A 236 15.00 0.27 -1.53
C THR A 236 16.33 -0.44 -1.78
N ASN A 237 17.38 -0.06 -1.05
CA ASN A 237 18.73 -0.59 -1.18
C ASN A 237 19.49 -0.49 0.15
N GLN A 238 20.67 -1.10 0.22
CA GLN A 238 21.48 -1.16 1.43
C GLN A 238 21.97 0.23 1.89
N GLU A 239 22.35 1.11 0.97
CA GLU A 239 22.81 2.47 1.31
C GLU A 239 21.70 3.27 2.00
N GLU A 240 20.46 3.15 1.52
CA GLU A 240 19.29 3.76 2.15
C GLU A 240 18.98 3.15 3.53
N VAL A 241 19.20 1.84 3.72
CA VAL A 241 19.08 1.19 5.04
C VAL A 241 20.09 1.78 6.01
N GLU A 242 21.37 1.83 5.64
CA GLU A 242 22.45 2.36 6.49
C GLU A 242 22.20 3.83 6.85
N ALA A 243 21.82 4.65 5.88
CA ALA A 243 21.47 6.04 6.11
C ALA A 243 20.26 6.15 7.06
N ALA A 244 19.19 5.38 6.87
CA ALA A 244 18.03 5.43 7.74
C ALA A 244 18.34 5.00 9.19
N LEU A 245 19.23 4.02 9.37
CA LEU A 245 19.71 3.62 10.70
C LEU A 245 20.53 4.72 11.38
N GLN A 246 21.37 5.45 10.63
CA GLN A 246 22.12 6.60 11.16
C GLN A 246 21.22 7.74 11.62
N LEU A 247 20.04 7.91 10.98
CA LEU A 247 19.00 8.84 11.42
C LEU A 247 18.28 8.40 12.70
N GLY A 248 18.53 7.20 13.20
CA GLY A 248 17.83 6.63 14.36
C GLY A 248 16.44 6.11 14.03
N ALA A 249 16.14 5.79 12.77
CA ALA A 249 14.84 5.24 12.38
C ALA A 249 14.58 3.90 13.09
N THR A 250 13.44 3.82 13.79
CA THR A 250 13.02 2.61 14.52
C THR A 250 12.06 1.73 13.73
N ILE A 251 11.50 2.26 12.63
CA ILE A 251 10.61 1.56 11.71
C ILE A 251 11.11 1.73 10.28
N LEU A 252 11.54 0.64 9.66
CA LEU A 252 11.96 0.61 8.26
C LEU A 252 10.96 -0.20 7.42
N SER A 253 10.65 0.31 6.23
CA SER A 253 9.81 -0.38 5.25
C SER A 253 10.57 -0.60 3.95
N VAL A 254 10.90 -1.86 3.65
CA VAL A 254 11.55 -2.24 2.40
C VAL A 254 10.52 -2.28 1.28
N THR A 255 10.79 -1.59 0.17
CA THR A 255 9.83 -1.44 -0.93
C THR A 255 10.48 -1.57 -2.30
N GLY A 256 9.75 -2.15 -3.26
CA GLY A 256 10.16 -2.19 -4.67
C GLY A 256 11.22 -3.24 -4.99
N ASN A 257 11.46 -4.19 -4.08
CA ASN A 257 12.39 -5.30 -4.28
C ASN A 257 11.61 -6.62 -4.44
N PRO A 258 12.08 -7.55 -5.28
CA PRO A 258 11.60 -8.92 -5.26
C PRO A 258 11.95 -9.62 -3.92
N PRO A 259 11.30 -10.74 -3.58
CA PRO A 259 11.43 -11.37 -2.26
C PRO A 259 12.86 -11.79 -1.89
N ASP A 260 13.66 -12.23 -2.86
CA ASP A 260 15.06 -12.62 -2.68
C ASP A 260 15.94 -11.41 -2.31
N GLU A 261 15.86 -10.32 -3.07
CA GLU A 261 16.56 -9.07 -2.75
C GLU A 261 16.11 -8.48 -1.40
N ALA A 262 14.80 -8.56 -1.09
CA ALA A 262 14.29 -8.13 0.19
C ALA A 262 14.83 -8.98 1.35
N CYS A 263 15.03 -10.29 1.16
CA CYS A 263 15.69 -11.14 2.16
C CYS A 263 17.15 -10.74 2.38
N ASP A 264 17.87 -10.33 1.33
CA ASP A 264 19.23 -9.84 1.46
C ASP A 264 19.27 -8.51 2.23
N LEU A 265 18.38 -7.56 1.92
CA LEU A 265 18.26 -6.30 2.65
C LEU A 265 17.95 -6.50 4.13
N LYS A 266 17.13 -7.49 4.50
CA LYS A 266 16.79 -7.77 5.90
C LYS A 266 18.01 -8.10 6.77
N LYS A 267 19.08 -8.64 6.18
CA LYS A 267 20.34 -8.95 6.89
C LYS A 267 21.03 -7.69 7.43
N HIS A 268 20.74 -6.53 6.82
CA HIS A 268 21.28 -5.23 7.22
C HIS A 268 20.37 -4.48 8.20
N ILE A 269 19.17 -5.00 8.49
CA ILE A 269 18.22 -4.38 9.42
C ILE A 269 18.28 -5.12 10.77
N PRO A 270 18.76 -4.48 11.84
CA PRO A 270 18.90 -5.12 13.15
C PRO A 270 17.52 -5.44 13.76
N ASP A 271 17.46 -6.47 14.60
CA ASP A 271 16.19 -6.93 15.19
C ASP A 271 15.53 -5.92 16.14
N SER A 272 16.30 -4.93 16.63
CA SER A 272 15.78 -3.80 17.41
C SER A 272 14.88 -2.87 16.59
N VAL A 273 15.02 -2.86 15.26
CA VAL A 273 14.22 -2.06 14.33
C VAL A 273 13.03 -2.88 13.84
N LEU A 274 11.86 -2.25 13.75
CA LEU A 274 10.69 -2.90 13.16
C LEU A 274 10.88 -2.95 11.65
N ALA A 275 10.99 -4.15 11.09
CA ALA A 275 11.16 -4.39 9.67
C ALA A 275 9.82 -4.71 9.01
N ILE A 276 9.38 -3.84 8.10
CA ILE A 276 8.21 -4.00 7.24
C ILE A 276 8.71 -4.27 5.81
N VAL A 277 7.99 -5.08 5.04
CA VAL A 277 8.26 -5.28 3.61
C VAL A 277 6.99 -5.15 2.79
N HIS A 278 7.05 -4.39 1.71
CA HIS A 278 5.97 -4.27 0.74
C HIS A 278 5.95 -5.48 -0.18
N VAL A 279 4.80 -6.13 -0.28
CA VAL A 279 4.55 -7.20 -1.25
C VAL A 279 3.43 -6.73 -2.16
N ASP A 280 3.80 -6.42 -3.40
CA ASP A 280 2.89 -6.05 -4.46
C ASP A 280 2.51 -7.25 -5.31
N ARG A 281 1.48 -7.07 -6.13
CA ARG A 281 0.98 -8.08 -7.07
C ARG A 281 2.05 -8.46 -8.11
N ARG A 282 2.32 -9.76 -8.25
CA ARG A 282 3.21 -10.37 -9.24
C ARG A 282 2.48 -10.81 -10.50
N SER A 283 1.31 -11.42 -10.33
CA SER A 283 0.54 -12.03 -11.43
C SER A 283 -0.95 -11.71 -11.36
N ASP A 284 -1.65 -11.92 -12.47
CA ASP A 284 -3.10 -11.82 -12.51
C ASP A 284 -3.82 -13.03 -11.90
N GLU A 285 -3.15 -14.18 -11.81
CA GLU A 285 -3.68 -15.45 -11.33
C GLU A 285 -2.84 -16.00 -10.16
N GLY A 286 -3.51 -16.63 -9.20
CA GLY A 286 -2.85 -17.31 -8.08
C GLY A 286 -2.46 -16.40 -6.90
N LEU A 287 -1.93 -17.05 -5.87
CA LEU A 287 -1.59 -16.48 -4.57
C LEU A 287 -0.11 -16.70 -4.23
N ASP A 288 0.76 -16.70 -5.25
CA ASP A 288 2.20 -16.94 -5.08
C ASP A 288 2.84 -15.90 -4.13
N GLU A 289 2.29 -14.68 -4.08
CA GLU A 289 2.73 -13.63 -3.15
C GLU A 289 2.52 -14.02 -1.69
N ILE A 290 1.59 -14.93 -1.38
CA ILE A 290 1.41 -15.44 -0.02
C ILE A 290 2.62 -16.32 0.37
N GLU A 291 3.14 -17.10 -0.57
CA GLU A 291 4.34 -17.90 -0.34
C GLU A 291 5.56 -16.99 -0.18
N ASP A 292 5.65 -15.93 -0.98
CA ASP A 292 6.66 -14.87 -0.83
C ASP A 292 6.58 -14.22 0.56
N CYS A 293 5.38 -13.94 1.08
CA CYS A 293 5.19 -13.43 2.44
C CYS A 293 5.78 -14.39 3.48
N TRP A 294 5.60 -15.71 3.33
CA TRP A 294 6.15 -16.68 4.27
C TRP A 294 7.67 -16.80 4.18
N ILE A 295 8.26 -16.65 2.99
CA ILE A 295 9.71 -16.55 2.82
C ILE A 295 10.24 -15.32 3.56
N LEU A 296 9.56 -14.18 3.42
CA LEU A 296 9.93 -12.92 4.08
C LEU A 296 9.75 -12.98 5.60
N ARG A 297 8.74 -13.70 6.10
CA ARG A 297 8.62 -14.04 7.53
C ARG A 297 9.84 -14.79 8.02
N ASP A 298 10.26 -15.81 7.28
CA ASP A 298 11.35 -16.70 7.68
C ASP A 298 12.72 -16.01 7.59
N SER A 299 12.86 -14.96 6.78
CA SER A 299 14.03 -14.07 6.78
C SER A 299 14.05 -13.04 7.91
N GLY A 300 12.96 -12.92 8.67
CA GLY A 300 12.89 -12.13 9.90
C GLY A 300 12.13 -10.81 9.79
N TYR A 301 11.39 -10.55 8.70
CA TYR A 301 10.47 -9.41 8.65
C TYR A 301 9.35 -9.58 9.70
N ASN A 302 8.96 -8.46 10.32
CA ASN A 302 7.90 -8.45 11.32
C ASN A 302 6.51 -8.29 10.69
N CYS A 303 6.44 -7.56 9.58
CA CYS A 303 5.19 -7.13 8.98
C CYS A 303 5.25 -7.19 7.45
N ILE A 304 4.16 -7.64 6.85
CA ILE A 304 3.89 -7.45 5.43
C ILE A 304 3.04 -6.21 5.22
N TRP A 305 3.46 -5.33 4.32
CA TRP A 305 2.62 -4.27 3.79
C TRP A 305 1.95 -4.78 2.51
N ALA A 306 0.69 -5.19 2.64
CA ALA A 306 -0.08 -5.79 1.56
C ALA A 306 -0.84 -4.71 0.80
N SER A 307 -0.53 -4.58 -0.50
CA SER A 307 -1.05 -3.52 -1.38
C SER A 307 -1.92 -4.14 -2.48
N GLU A 308 -1.51 -4.14 -3.75
CA GLU A 308 -2.33 -4.60 -4.89
C GLU A 308 -2.74 -6.07 -4.77
N MET A 309 -1.98 -6.88 -4.05
CA MET A 309 -2.30 -8.30 -3.81
C MET A 309 -3.64 -8.49 -3.07
N LEU A 310 -4.10 -7.51 -2.30
CA LEU A 310 -5.38 -7.58 -1.58
C LEU A 310 -6.57 -7.54 -2.52
N TYR A 311 -6.40 -6.93 -3.68
CA TYR A 311 -7.46 -6.72 -4.67
C TYR A 311 -7.44 -7.77 -5.76
N LYS A 312 -6.56 -8.77 -5.67
CA LYS A 312 -6.66 -9.94 -6.54
C LYS A 312 -8.05 -10.56 -6.35
N ALA A 313 -8.73 -10.73 -7.49
CA ALA A 313 -10.02 -11.40 -7.69
C ALA A 313 -11.28 -10.54 -7.81
N GLY A 314 -11.56 -10.16 -9.06
CA GLY A 314 -12.90 -10.04 -9.60
C GLY A 314 -13.38 -11.28 -10.38
N GLN A 315 -12.70 -12.44 -10.30
CA GLN A 315 -13.04 -13.62 -11.13
C GLN A 315 -13.29 -14.94 -10.36
N MET A 316 -12.97 -15.05 -9.08
CA MET A 316 -13.29 -16.24 -8.27
C MET A 316 -13.96 -15.82 -6.95
N GLN A 317 -15.14 -16.35 -6.65
CA GLN A 317 -15.84 -16.20 -5.36
C GLN A 317 -15.00 -16.62 -4.12
N ALA A 318 -13.84 -17.25 -4.33
CA ALA A 318 -12.99 -17.81 -3.29
C ALA A 318 -11.93 -16.83 -2.72
N GLU A 319 -11.64 -15.70 -3.38
CA GLU A 319 -10.49 -14.85 -3.05
C GLU A 319 -10.92 -13.50 -2.46
N SER A 320 -11.51 -13.53 -1.26
CA SER A 320 -11.81 -12.30 -0.52
C SER A 320 -10.55 -11.70 0.12
N VAL A 321 -10.51 -10.37 0.27
CA VAL A 321 -9.46 -9.64 1.02
C VAL A 321 -9.23 -10.25 2.42
N ILE A 322 -10.31 -10.68 3.09
CA ILE A 322 -10.26 -11.37 4.39
C ILE A 322 -9.44 -12.66 4.27
N ALA A 323 -9.68 -13.47 3.24
CA ALA A 323 -8.96 -14.72 3.01
C ALA A 323 -7.48 -14.47 2.72
N VAL A 324 -7.16 -13.46 1.91
CA VAL A 324 -5.77 -13.05 1.60
C VAL A 324 -5.03 -12.68 2.87
N ILE A 325 -5.58 -11.79 3.71
CA ILE A 325 -4.94 -11.38 4.97
C ILE A 325 -4.76 -12.58 5.92
N LYS A 326 -5.77 -13.46 6.03
CA LYS A 326 -5.66 -14.68 6.83
C LYS A 326 -4.58 -15.63 6.33
N ALA A 327 -4.42 -15.75 5.01
CA ALA A 327 -3.39 -16.59 4.39
C ALA A 327 -1.98 -16.06 4.64
N ILE A 328 -1.75 -14.74 4.53
CA ILE A 328 -0.45 -14.10 4.87
C ILE A 328 -0.06 -14.46 6.32
N ARG A 329 -1.01 -14.39 7.23
CA ARG A 329 -0.79 -14.64 8.67
C ARG A 329 -0.66 -16.11 9.04
N ALA A 330 -1.02 -17.03 8.14
CA ALA A 330 -0.98 -18.45 8.42
C ALA A 330 0.45 -18.93 8.68
N LYS A 331 0.63 -19.77 9.71
CA LYS A 331 1.89 -20.46 9.99
C LYS A 331 2.04 -21.70 9.11
N ALA A 332 2.00 -21.52 7.80
CA ALA A 332 2.27 -22.60 6.86
C ALA A 332 3.79 -22.75 6.65
N SER A 333 4.22 -23.99 6.49
CA SER A 333 5.59 -24.30 6.07
C SER A 333 5.70 -24.14 4.57
N VAL A 334 6.62 -23.31 4.08
CA VAL A 334 6.91 -23.18 2.64
C VAL A 334 7.32 -24.53 2.02
N LYS A 335 7.86 -25.45 2.83
CA LYS A 335 8.30 -26.79 2.41
C LYS A 335 7.16 -27.80 2.30
N TYR A 336 6.12 -27.68 3.12
CA TYR A 336 5.08 -28.72 3.28
C TYR A 336 3.64 -28.23 3.07
N GLY A 337 3.41 -26.93 2.89
CA GLY A 337 2.08 -26.35 2.65
C GLY A 337 2.18 -25.22 1.63
N ARG A 338 1.48 -25.36 0.51
CA ARG A 338 1.32 -24.28 -0.47
C ARG A 338 0.14 -23.39 -0.09
N ALA A 339 0.18 -22.12 -0.48
CA ALA A 339 -0.96 -21.21 -0.28
C ALA A 339 -2.17 -21.68 -1.10
N ARG A 340 -1.91 -22.23 -2.29
CA ARG A 340 -2.89 -22.91 -3.12
C ARG A 340 -3.01 -24.38 -2.67
N GLY A 341 -4.17 -24.73 -2.10
CA GLY A 341 -4.54 -26.14 -1.90
C GLY A 341 -4.75 -26.87 -3.23
N MET A 342 -4.79 -28.21 -3.19
CA MET A 342 -5.22 -29.03 -4.31
C MET A 342 -6.63 -28.63 -4.79
N SER A 343 -7.48 -28.14 -3.88
CA SER A 343 -8.84 -27.71 -4.20
C SER A 343 -8.93 -26.28 -4.77
N GLY A 344 -7.85 -25.50 -4.76
CA GLY A 344 -7.84 -24.10 -5.20
C GLY A 344 -8.61 -23.11 -4.31
N ARG A 345 -9.05 -23.51 -3.10
CA ARG A 345 -9.83 -22.66 -2.18
C ARG A 345 -9.00 -21.82 -1.20
N GLY A 346 -7.68 -21.76 -1.39
CA GLY A 346 -6.78 -21.03 -0.48
C GLY A 346 -6.63 -21.68 0.91
N GLU A 347 -7.09 -22.94 1.09
CA GLU A 347 -6.95 -23.70 2.34
C GLU A 347 -5.73 -24.63 2.35
N GLY A 348 -4.72 -24.37 1.51
CA GLY A 348 -3.66 -25.34 1.22
C GLY A 348 -2.91 -25.84 2.46
N ALA A 349 -2.70 -25.01 3.48
CA ALA A 349 -2.09 -25.45 4.74
C ALA A 349 -2.92 -26.53 5.48
N LYS A 350 -4.26 -26.45 5.45
CA LYS A 350 -5.13 -27.46 6.08
C LYS A 350 -5.16 -28.76 5.26
N GLU A 351 -5.21 -28.64 3.93
CA GLU A 351 -5.27 -29.79 3.02
C GLU A 351 -4.00 -30.66 3.10
N PHE A 352 -2.82 -30.03 3.13
CA PHE A 352 -1.53 -30.74 3.22
C PHE A 352 -1.28 -31.38 4.59
N LEU A 353 -1.69 -30.74 5.69
CA LEU A 353 -1.58 -31.33 7.03
C LEU A 353 -2.47 -32.57 7.20
N ALA A 354 -3.63 -32.59 6.55
CA ALA A 354 -4.53 -33.76 6.57
C ALA A 354 -3.95 -34.96 5.80
N THR A 355 -3.15 -34.73 4.74
CA THR A 355 -2.55 -35.80 3.93
C THR A 355 -1.32 -36.44 4.57
N LEU A 356 -0.65 -35.74 5.50
CA LEU A 356 0.48 -36.29 6.27
C LEU A 356 0.04 -37.16 7.46
N ALA A 357 -1.25 -37.13 7.81
CA ALA A 357 -1.83 -37.88 8.91
C ALA A 357 -2.46 -39.22 8.49
N THR A 358 -2.40 -39.55 7.19
CA THR A 358 -2.87 -40.83 6.59
C THR A 358 -1.69 -41.65 6.08
#